data_AF-A0A946BL95-F1
#
_entry.id   AF-A0A946BL95-F1
#
_cell.length_a   1.000
_cell.length_b   1.000
_cell.length_c   1.000
_cell.angle_alpha   90.00
_cell.angle_beta   90.00
_cell.angle_gamma   90.00
#
_symmetry.space_group_name_H-M   'P 1'
#
loop_
_entity.id
_entity.type
_entity.pdbx_description
1 polymer ?
#
loop_
_entity_poly.entity_id
_entity_poly.type
_entity_poly.pdbx_seq_one_letter_code
_entity_poly.pdbx_strand_id
1 'polypeptide(L)'
;MVIMQNTTKRSKLSFCIFCFCLLLVALLTGCSGGLSQNARQSLSVFIPYNVNFTELNFYAVRAKSAYDSPSDIKRTYPDVIRVITLPSVDVRYFIETDHKSQTQTISVRGTADKPNFWEDFEIALIKDPILGRVIHGGFQRDALSVWADAKPHLRQDYSIRLTGHSLGAAIALILGAYADAEGFTVSRIINFGQPKVTSEELSPKLSPVTTRVINNLDPVPMLPPPGFIPQYRHLGPEVILRPGKDYVYLHTHDANRVSIDDFWREFSHFSFKEHRISDYISNVEYKIKNGTQQVPYLG
;
A
#
# COMPACT_ATOMS: atom_id res chain seq x y z
N MET A 1 28.79 39.02 37.55
CA MET A 1 29.26 38.93 36.14
C MET A 1 29.62 37.49 35.82
N VAL A 2 28.63 36.67 35.44
CA VAL A 2 28.79 35.46 34.61
C VAL A 2 27.49 35.32 33.83
N ILE A 3 27.63 35.19 32.51
CA ILE A 3 26.60 35.34 31.49
C ILE A 3 25.86 34.00 31.29
N MET A 4 24.53 34.02 31.34
CA MET A 4 23.68 32.90 30.91
C MET A 4 23.76 32.75 29.38
N GLN A 5 24.23 31.60 28.90
CA GLN A 5 24.11 31.22 27.50
C GLN A 5 22.71 30.67 27.24
N ASN A 6 21.95 31.41 26.43
CA ASN A 6 20.62 31.04 25.96
C ASN A 6 20.78 30.39 24.57
N THR A 7 20.69 29.06 24.48
CA THR A 7 20.71 28.35 23.20
C THR A 7 19.32 28.31 22.59
N THR A 8 19.06 29.20 21.63
CA THR A 8 17.83 29.24 20.84
C THR A 8 17.80 28.06 19.86
N LYS A 9 16.94 27.07 20.15
CA LYS A 9 16.52 26.02 19.23
C LYS A 9 15.68 26.67 18.12
N ARG A 10 16.28 27.05 16.99
CA ARG A 10 15.52 27.44 15.79
C ARG A 10 14.73 26.22 15.29
N SER A 11 13.41 26.35 15.28
CA SER A 11 12.45 25.36 14.84
C SER A 11 12.59 25.09 13.34
N LYS A 12 12.82 23.83 12.96
CA LYS A 12 12.74 23.32 11.58
C LYS A 12 11.30 23.32 11.02
N LEU A 13 10.32 23.72 11.83
CA LEU A 13 8.89 23.66 11.55
C LEU A 13 8.40 24.73 10.56
N SER A 14 9.11 25.85 10.41
CA SER A 14 8.70 26.93 9.50
C SER A 14 9.19 26.77 8.05
N PHE A 15 10.07 25.80 7.75
CA PHE A 15 10.60 25.61 6.40
C PHE A 15 9.71 24.70 5.53
N CYS A 16 8.95 23.78 6.13
CA CYS A 16 8.04 22.89 5.39
C CYS A 16 6.75 23.60 4.91
N ILE A 17 6.24 24.56 5.69
CA ILE A 17 5.00 25.29 5.32
C ILE A 17 5.24 26.23 4.13
N PHE A 18 6.45 26.78 4.00
CA PHE A 18 6.77 27.73 2.93
C PHE A 18 6.94 27.07 1.55
N CYS A 19 7.35 25.80 1.48
CA CYS A 19 7.41 25.07 0.20
C CYS A 19 6.03 24.64 -0.33
N PHE A 20 5.05 24.41 0.54
CA PHE A 20 3.70 23.99 0.12
C PHE A 20 2.91 25.16 -0.48
N CYS A 21 3.05 26.37 0.07
CA CYS A 21 2.35 27.56 -0.45
C CYS A 21 2.99 28.17 -1.71
N LEU A 22 4.29 27.98 -1.96
CA LEU A 22 4.95 28.53 -3.16
C LEU A 22 4.71 27.69 -4.44
N LEU A 23 4.31 26.43 -4.32
CA LEU A 23 3.81 25.65 -5.46
C LEU A 23 2.37 26.02 -5.86
N LEU A 24 1.66 26.77 -5.02
CA LEU A 24 0.23 27.09 -5.17
C LEU A 24 -0.05 28.29 -6.09
N VAL A 25 0.97 29.02 -6.57
CA VAL A 25 0.77 30.26 -7.36
C VAL A 25 1.38 30.19 -8.77
N ALA A 26 2.14 29.16 -9.14
CA ALA A 26 2.90 29.14 -10.40
C ALA A 26 2.40 28.17 -11.50
N LEU A 27 1.18 27.62 -11.41
CA LEU A 27 0.63 26.72 -12.45
C LEU A 27 -0.76 27.10 -12.98
N LEU A 28 -1.18 28.37 -12.83
CA LEU A 28 -2.35 28.91 -13.54
C LEU A 28 -1.98 29.46 -14.93
N THR A 29 -1.23 28.68 -15.71
CA THR A 29 -1.15 28.86 -17.16
C THR A 29 -1.71 27.62 -17.82
N GLY A 30 -2.93 27.77 -18.35
CA GLY A 30 -3.73 26.69 -18.87
C GLY A 30 -3.00 25.80 -19.87
N CYS A 31 -2.86 24.53 -19.51
CA CYS A 31 -3.03 23.43 -20.44
C CYS A 31 -4.25 22.68 -19.96
N SER A 32 -5.28 22.54 -20.80
CA SER A 32 -6.41 21.66 -20.56
C SER A 32 -5.92 20.21 -20.60
N GLY A 33 -5.33 19.73 -19.51
CA GLY A 33 -4.83 18.37 -19.37
C GLY A 33 -5.97 17.38 -19.23
N GLY A 34 -6.45 16.87 -20.37
CA GLY A 34 -7.20 15.62 -20.40
C GLY A 34 -6.25 14.42 -20.43
N LEU A 35 -6.73 13.25 -20.01
CA LEU A 35 -6.08 11.96 -20.26
C LEU A 35 -5.53 11.89 -21.69
N SER A 36 -4.25 11.53 -21.85
CA SER A 36 -3.64 11.32 -23.17
C SER A 36 -4.45 10.31 -23.98
N GLN A 37 -4.46 10.41 -25.32
CA GLN A 37 -5.19 9.45 -26.17
C GLN A 37 -4.78 7.99 -25.87
N ASN A 38 -3.50 7.75 -25.61
CA ASN A 38 -2.99 6.43 -25.24
C ASN A 38 -3.53 5.95 -23.89
N ALA A 39 -3.63 6.83 -22.88
CA ALA A 39 -4.23 6.51 -21.59
C ALA A 39 -5.74 6.26 -21.71
N ARG A 40 -6.46 7.05 -22.51
CA ARG A 40 -7.88 6.81 -22.79
C ARG A 40 -8.10 5.48 -23.48
N GLN A 41 -7.24 5.15 -24.45
CA GLN A 41 -7.30 3.88 -25.16
C GLN A 41 -6.97 2.70 -24.23
N SER A 42 -5.98 2.82 -23.34
CA SER A 42 -5.63 1.74 -22.40
C SER A 42 -6.72 1.52 -21.35
N LEU A 43 -7.40 2.59 -20.90
CA LEU A 43 -8.49 2.54 -19.93
C LEU A 43 -9.84 2.11 -20.53
N SER A 44 -9.99 2.18 -21.85
CA SER A 44 -11.17 1.69 -22.57
C SER A 44 -11.05 0.22 -22.98
N VAL A 45 -9.86 -0.40 -22.88
CA VAL A 45 -9.71 -1.85 -23.10
C VAL A 45 -10.36 -2.61 -21.95
N PHE A 46 -11.47 -3.28 -22.26
CA PHE A 46 -12.13 -4.19 -21.35
C PHE A 46 -11.68 -5.63 -21.61
N ILE A 47 -10.85 -6.18 -20.72
CA ILE A 47 -10.47 -7.59 -20.72
C ILE A 47 -11.18 -8.27 -19.55
N PRO A 48 -12.11 -9.21 -19.80
CA PRO A 48 -12.75 -9.96 -18.74
C PRO A 48 -11.73 -10.71 -17.89
N TYR A 49 -11.84 -10.56 -16.57
CA TYR A 49 -11.03 -11.26 -15.58
C TYR A 49 -11.91 -11.58 -14.37
N ASN A 50 -12.00 -12.87 -14.04
CA ASN A 50 -12.79 -13.35 -12.91
C ASN A 50 -11.98 -13.24 -11.61
N VAL A 51 -12.19 -12.18 -10.86
CA VAL A 51 -11.52 -11.95 -9.57
C VAL A 51 -12.05 -12.92 -8.52
N ASN A 52 -11.16 -13.62 -7.82
CA ASN A 52 -11.54 -14.48 -6.71
C ASN A 52 -11.79 -13.64 -5.44
N PHE A 53 -13.02 -13.16 -5.26
CA PHE A 53 -13.38 -12.34 -4.08
C PHE A 53 -13.28 -13.10 -2.76
N THR A 54 -13.44 -14.43 -2.75
CA THR A 54 -13.20 -15.25 -1.56
C THR A 54 -11.74 -15.24 -1.14
N GLU A 55 -10.81 -15.30 -2.11
CA GLU A 55 -9.38 -15.08 -1.86
C GLU A 55 -9.13 -13.66 -1.33
N LEU A 56 -9.69 -12.62 -1.98
CA LEU A 56 -9.54 -11.25 -1.49
C LEU A 56 -10.00 -11.13 -0.02
N ASN A 57 -11.12 -11.75 0.35
CA ASN A 57 -11.63 -11.70 1.71
C ASN A 57 -10.69 -12.39 2.71
N PHE A 58 -10.08 -13.52 2.33
CA PHE A 58 -9.08 -14.21 3.16
C PHE A 58 -7.95 -13.27 3.60
N TYR A 59 -7.48 -12.40 2.70
CA TYR A 59 -6.45 -11.42 3.00
C TYR A 59 -7.00 -10.16 3.68
N ALA A 60 -8.18 -9.69 3.28
CA ALA A 60 -8.79 -8.48 3.83
C ALA A 60 -9.04 -8.60 5.34
N VAL A 61 -9.60 -9.74 5.79
CA VAL A 61 -9.86 -9.97 7.22
C VAL A 61 -8.57 -10.07 8.04
N ARG A 62 -7.48 -10.57 7.46
CA ARG A 62 -6.15 -10.61 8.09
C ARG A 62 -5.51 -9.24 8.16
N ALA A 63 -5.61 -8.45 7.09
CA ALA A 63 -5.18 -7.07 7.08
C ALA A 63 -5.92 -6.23 8.14
N LYS A 64 -7.23 -6.46 8.34
CA LYS A 64 -7.99 -5.89 9.45
C LYS A 64 -7.50 -6.41 10.79
N SER A 65 -7.33 -7.72 10.96
CA SER A 65 -6.95 -8.30 12.24
C SER A 65 -5.56 -7.88 12.71
N ALA A 66 -4.69 -7.42 11.82
CA ALA A 66 -3.42 -6.83 12.21
C ALA A 66 -3.59 -5.59 13.12
N TYR A 67 -4.77 -4.96 13.15
CA TYR A 67 -5.11 -3.88 14.08
C TYR A 67 -5.62 -4.37 15.45
N ASP A 68 -6.11 -5.62 15.53
CA ASP A 68 -6.67 -6.20 16.75
C ASP A 68 -5.58 -6.41 17.83
N SER A 69 -6.00 -6.67 19.07
CA SER A 69 -5.05 -6.98 20.16
C SER A 69 -4.33 -8.31 19.90
N PRO A 70 -3.09 -8.51 20.39
CA PRO A 70 -2.38 -9.79 20.25
C PRO A 70 -3.17 -11.00 20.77
N SER A 71 -3.94 -10.82 21.85
CA SER A 71 -4.83 -11.87 22.40
C SER A 71 -5.99 -12.20 21.46
N ASP A 72 -6.58 -11.21 20.80
CA ASP A 72 -7.67 -11.44 19.85
C ASP A 72 -7.16 -12.10 18.57
N ILE A 73 -5.98 -11.71 18.08
CA ILE A 73 -5.32 -12.34 16.93
C ILE A 73 -5.07 -13.83 17.21
N LYS A 74 -4.46 -14.17 18.36
CA LYS A 74 -4.20 -15.57 18.75
C LYS A 74 -5.49 -16.39 18.92
N ARG A 75 -6.56 -15.78 19.41
CA ARG A 75 -7.87 -16.44 19.55
C ARG A 75 -8.52 -16.69 18.19
N THR A 76 -8.37 -15.76 17.25
CA THR A 76 -8.97 -15.82 15.91
C THR A 76 -8.21 -16.78 14.99
N TYR A 77 -6.89 -16.80 15.08
CA TYR A 77 -6.00 -17.58 14.21
C TYR A 77 -5.14 -18.52 15.08
N PRO A 78 -5.56 -19.78 15.27
CA PRO A 78 -4.86 -20.71 16.16
C PRO A 78 -3.45 -21.08 15.67
N ASP A 79 -3.20 -20.96 14.36
CA ASP A 79 -1.89 -21.26 13.73
C ASP A 79 -0.91 -20.08 13.78
N VAL A 80 -1.22 -19.02 14.54
CA VAL A 80 -0.30 -17.89 14.74
C VAL A 80 0.89 -18.31 15.60
N ILE A 81 2.07 -18.28 14.98
CA ILE A 81 3.34 -18.59 15.65
C ILE A 81 4.02 -17.34 16.22
N ARG A 82 3.65 -16.15 15.72
CA ARG A 82 4.22 -14.87 16.14
C ARG A 82 3.21 -13.75 16.00
N VAL A 83 3.10 -12.90 17.02
CA VAL A 83 2.39 -11.61 16.96
C VAL A 83 3.10 -10.62 17.86
N ILE A 84 3.52 -9.49 17.31
CA ILE A 84 4.32 -8.50 18.04
C ILE A 84 4.11 -7.10 17.49
N THR A 85 4.20 -6.10 18.36
CA THR A 85 4.38 -4.69 17.98
C THR A 85 5.82 -4.32 18.25
N LEU A 86 6.55 -3.90 17.21
CA LEU A 86 7.94 -3.47 17.33
C LEU A 86 8.00 -2.04 17.86
N PRO A 87 8.52 -1.78 19.07
CA PRO A 87 8.48 -0.44 19.67
C PRO A 87 9.31 0.60 18.91
N SER A 88 10.36 0.17 18.18
CA SER A 88 11.25 1.05 17.43
C SER A 88 10.58 1.75 16.25
N VAL A 89 9.53 1.14 15.69
CA VAL A 89 8.84 1.61 14.47
C VAL A 89 7.32 1.67 14.63
N ASP A 90 6.78 1.25 15.77
CA ASP A 90 5.33 1.12 16.04
C ASP A 90 4.59 0.35 14.92
N VAL A 91 5.19 -0.74 14.45
CA VAL A 91 4.57 -1.65 13.48
C VAL A 91 4.17 -2.94 14.19
N ARG A 92 2.89 -3.31 14.06
CA ARG A 92 2.40 -4.64 14.45
C ARG A 92 2.37 -5.54 13.24
N TYR A 93 2.78 -6.78 13.42
CA TYR A 93 2.54 -7.84 12.46
C TYR A 93 2.30 -9.17 13.17
N PHE A 94 1.77 -10.13 12.42
CA PHE A 94 1.69 -11.52 12.88
C PHE A 94 2.01 -12.50 11.75
N ILE A 95 2.44 -13.70 12.14
CA ILE A 95 2.77 -14.81 11.24
C ILE A 95 1.87 -15.99 11.60
N GLU A 96 1.10 -16.46 10.63
CA GLU A 96 0.41 -17.76 10.64
C GLU A 96 1.26 -18.79 9.89
N THR A 97 1.39 -20.02 10.40
CA THR A 97 2.04 -21.12 9.67
C THR A 97 1.07 -22.28 9.49
N ASP A 98 0.69 -22.54 8.24
CA ASP A 98 -0.13 -23.70 7.89
C ASP A 98 0.77 -24.83 7.38
N HIS A 99 0.97 -25.84 8.23
CA HIS A 99 1.78 -27.01 7.90
C HIS A 99 1.16 -27.93 6.86
N LYS A 100 -0.17 -27.90 6.65
CA LYS A 100 -0.84 -28.75 5.66
C LYS A 100 -0.59 -28.26 4.25
N SER A 101 -0.66 -26.94 4.06
CA SER A 101 -0.39 -26.31 2.76
C SER A 101 1.08 -25.90 2.58
N GLN A 102 1.92 -26.08 3.60
CA GLN A 102 3.31 -25.61 3.64
C GLN A 102 3.43 -24.12 3.32
N THR A 103 2.56 -23.31 3.93
CA THR A 103 2.53 -21.86 3.72
C THR A 103 2.66 -21.08 5.01
N GLN A 104 3.19 -19.87 4.91
CA GLN A 104 3.33 -18.92 6.01
C GLN A 104 2.75 -17.57 5.59
N THR A 105 1.82 -17.02 6.37
CA THR A 105 1.16 -15.75 6.04
C THR A 105 1.62 -14.66 6.99
N ILE A 106 2.21 -13.61 6.45
CA ILE A 106 2.63 -12.42 7.20
C ILE A 106 1.60 -11.31 6.96
N SER A 107 0.96 -10.87 8.04
CA SER A 107 -0.06 -9.82 7.99
C SER A 107 0.43 -8.60 8.76
N VAL A 108 0.48 -7.44 8.11
CA VAL A 108 1.10 -6.23 8.66
C VAL A 108 0.06 -5.13 8.89
N ARG A 109 0.10 -4.54 10.08
CA ARG A 109 -0.76 -3.42 10.48
C ARG A 109 -0.30 -2.15 9.80
N GLY A 110 -1.23 -1.35 9.29
CA GLY A 110 -0.93 0.04 8.91
C GLY A 110 -0.86 0.98 10.12
N THR A 111 -0.83 2.28 9.84
CA THR A 111 -0.90 3.29 10.89
C THR A 111 -2.26 3.18 11.59
N ALA A 112 -2.26 3.01 12.91
CA ALA A 112 -3.50 3.04 13.69
C ALA A 112 -4.02 4.49 13.75
N ASP A 113 -5.24 4.73 13.24
CA ASP A 113 -6.10 5.87 13.59
C ASP A 113 -5.46 7.28 13.51
N LYS A 114 -4.63 7.55 12.50
CA LYS A 114 -4.13 8.91 12.24
C LYS A 114 -4.82 9.52 11.02
N PRO A 115 -5.92 10.27 11.20
CA PRO A 115 -6.58 10.97 10.09
C PRO A 115 -5.74 12.11 9.50
N ASN A 116 -4.48 12.31 9.88
CA ASN A 116 -3.58 13.30 9.25
C ASN A 116 -2.28 12.66 8.75
N PHE A 117 -2.18 11.32 8.69
CA PHE A 117 -0.90 10.66 8.39
C PHE A 117 -0.28 11.08 7.05
N TRP A 118 -1.09 11.59 6.13
CA TRP A 118 -0.63 12.08 4.82
C TRP A 118 0.09 13.43 4.89
N GLU A 119 -0.17 14.26 5.90
CA GLU A 119 0.48 15.57 6.08
C GLU A 119 1.96 15.39 6.44
N ASP A 120 2.26 14.35 7.19
CA ASP A 120 3.62 13.97 7.65
C ASP A 120 4.27 12.90 6.75
N PHE A 121 3.69 12.62 5.59
CA PHE A 121 4.15 11.53 4.73
C PHE A 121 5.53 11.82 4.12
N GLU A 122 6.54 11.07 4.56
CA GLU A 122 7.93 11.25 4.12
C GLU A 122 8.17 10.74 2.70
N ILE A 123 8.00 11.59 1.69
CA ILE A 123 8.22 11.23 0.27
C ILE A 123 9.69 10.95 -0.14
N ALA A 124 10.65 10.95 0.80
CA ALA A 124 12.05 10.77 0.48
C ALA A 124 12.34 9.34 -0.01
N LEU A 125 12.96 9.24 -1.18
CA LEU A 125 13.47 7.99 -1.74
C LEU A 125 14.90 7.76 -1.28
N ILE A 126 15.18 6.58 -0.74
CA ILE A 126 16.51 6.17 -0.27
C ILE A 126 16.90 4.81 -0.85
N LYS A 127 18.20 4.54 -0.94
CA LYS A 127 18.70 3.25 -1.41
C LYS A 127 18.54 2.20 -0.31
N ASP A 128 17.76 1.17 -0.61
CA ASP A 128 17.53 0.03 0.25
C ASP A 128 18.81 -0.83 0.36
N PRO A 129 19.23 -1.22 1.58
CA PRO A 129 20.47 -1.95 1.78
C PRO A 129 20.42 -3.43 1.39
N ILE A 130 19.23 -4.05 1.36
CA ILE A 130 19.06 -5.47 0.99
C ILE A 130 18.90 -5.59 -0.53
N LEU A 131 18.05 -4.75 -1.10
CA LEU A 131 17.63 -4.82 -2.50
C LEU A 131 18.56 -4.03 -3.43
N GLY A 132 19.29 -3.03 -2.90
CA GLY A 132 20.06 -2.09 -3.71
C GLY A 132 19.21 -1.20 -4.62
N ARG A 133 17.90 -1.12 -4.34
CA ARG A 133 16.87 -0.37 -5.09
C ARG A 133 16.43 0.87 -4.34
N VAL A 134 15.85 1.83 -5.03
CA VAL A 134 15.38 3.09 -4.44
C VAL A 134 13.94 2.96 -3.94
N ILE A 135 13.73 3.09 -2.63
CA ILE A 135 12.45 2.86 -1.93
C ILE A 135 12.13 4.06 -1.03
N HIS A 136 10.84 4.30 -0.79
CA HIS A 136 10.38 5.26 0.20
C HIS A 136 11.04 5.02 1.58
N GLY A 137 11.67 6.05 2.15
CA GLY A 137 12.50 5.91 3.35
C GLY A 137 11.77 5.47 4.60
N GLY A 138 10.57 6.02 4.86
CA GLY A 138 9.70 5.55 5.95
C GLY A 138 9.40 4.06 5.85
N PHE A 139 8.81 3.63 4.73
CA PHE A 139 8.46 2.22 4.49
C PHE A 139 9.67 1.29 4.55
N GLN A 140 10.82 1.72 4.02
CA GLN A 140 12.06 0.94 4.08
C GLN A 140 12.51 0.70 5.52
N ARG A 141 12.52 1.73 6.39
CA ARG A 141 12.97 1.58 7.79
C ARG A 141 12.07 0.64 8.57
N ASP A 142 10.77 0.76 8.36
CA ASP A 142 9.76 -0.09 8.98
C ASP A 142 9.90 -1.54 8.50
N ALA A 143 10.02 -1.74 7.19
CA ALA A 143 10.19 -3.06 6.59
C ALA A 143 11.49 -3.75 7.03
N LEU A 144 12.63 -3.03 7.13
CA LEU A 144 13.87 -3.61 7.66
C LEU A 144 13.69 -4.10 9.10
N SER A 145 13.04 -3.30 9.94
CA SER A 145 12.80 -3.65 11.34
C SER A 145 11.90 -4.89 11.46
N VAL A 146 10.83 -4.93 10.67
CA VAL A 146 9.93 -6.09 10.62
C VAL A 146 10.64 -7.33 10.06
N TRP A 147 11.42 -7.20 8.99
CA TRP A 147 12.11 -8.33 8.37
C TRP A 147 13.17 -8.93 9.27
N ALA A 148 13.99 -8.10 9.93
CA ALA A 148 15.01 -8.55 10.87
C ALA A 148 14.40 -9.38 12.02
N ASP A 149 13.21 -9.01 12.48
CA ASP A 149 12.48 -9.70 13.54
C ASP A 149 11.69 -10.93 13.05
N ALA A 150 11.09 -10.86 11.85
CA ALA A 150 10.23 -11.91 11.31
C ALA A 150 11.04 -13.09 10.74
N LYS A 151 12.13 -12.80 10.01
CA LYS A 151 12.90 -13.80 9.25
C LYS A 151 13.33 -15.02 10.08
N PRO A 152 13.83 -14.91 11.33
CA PRO A 152 14.21 -16.07 12.13
C PRO A 152 13.07 -17.05 12.43
N HIS A 153 11.82 -16.63 12.25
CA HIS A 153 10.62 -17.45 12.46
C HIS A 153 10.06 -18.03 11.16
N LEU A 154 10.67 -17.72 10.01
CA LEU A 154 10.22 -18.19 8.70
C LEU A 154 10.98 -19.44 8.30
N ARG A 155 10.24 -20.38 7.71
CA ARG A 155 10.77 -21.60 7.10
C ARG A 155 11.07 -21.40 5.62
N GLN A 156 12.25 -21.83 5.17
CA GLN A 156 12.66 -21.72 3.76
C GLN A 156 11.90 -22.70 2.84
N ASP A 157 11.47 -23.84 3.37
CA ASP A 157 10.75 -24.89 2.66
C ASP A 157 9.24 -24.62 2.52
N TYR A 158 8.77 -23.47 3.00
CA TYR A 158 7.36 -23.07 2.99
C TYR A 158 7.20 -21.80 2.15
N SER A 159 6.10 -21.68 1.42
CA SER A 159 5.83 -20.47 0.64
C SER A 159 5.29 -19.34 1.52
N ILE A 160 5.66 -18.10 1.20
CA ILE A 160 5.25 -16.90 1.92
C ILE A 160 4.07 -16.23 1.20
N ARG A 161 3.06 -15.89 1.99
CA ARG A 161 1.93 -15.04 1.62
C ARG A 161 2.01 -13.75 2.42
N LEU A 162 1.76 -12.61 1.80
CA LEU A 162 1.81 -11.30 2.48
C LEU A 162 0.53 -10.50 2.27
N THR A 163 0.16 -9.75 3.29
CA THR A 163 -0.91 -8.76 3.20
C THR A 163 -0.73 -7.64 4.20
N GLY A 164 -1.31 -6.50 3.86
CA GLY A 164 -1.51 -5.42 4.78
C GLY A 164 -2.52 -4.43 4.22
N HIS A 165 -2.78 -3.42 5.04
CA HIS A 165 -3.63 -2.30 4.69
C HIS A 165 -2.85 -0.99 4.88
N SER A 166 -3.05 -0.01 4.01
CA SER A 166 -2.43 1.32 4.12
C SER A 166 -0.89 1.22 4.17
N LEU A 167 -0.23 1.85 5.16
CA LEU A 167 1.18 1.68 5.47
C LEU A 167 1.60 0.19 5.56
N GLY A 168 0.78 -0.66 6.16
CA GLY A 168 1.07 -2.08 6.32
C GLY A 168 1.12 -2.81 4.98
N ALA A 169 0.35 -2.35 3.99
CA ALA A 169 0.40 -2.87 2.63
C ALA A 169 1.74 -2.52 1.94
N ALA A 170 2.23 -1.29 2.12
CA ALA A 170 3.54 -0.88 1.61
C ALA A 170 4.67 -1.71 2.22
N ILE A 171 4.63 -1.91 3.54
CA ILE A 171 5.59 -2.75 4.26
C ILE A 171 5.51 -4.19 3.75
N ALA A 172 4.31 -4.77 3.62
CA ALA A 172 4.11 -6.14 3.12
C ALA A 172 4.70 -6.37 1.72
N LEU A 173 4.61 -5.37 0.83
CA LEU A 173 5.23 -5.46 -0.49
C LEU A 173 6.77 -5.50 -0.39
N ILE A 174 7.37 -4.65 0.44
CA ILE A 174 8.84 -4.63 0.64
C ILE A 174 9.32 -5.93 1.31
N LEU A 175 8.58 -6.45 2.30
CA LEU A 175 8.88 -7.74 2.91
C LEU A 175 8.86 -8.88 1.89
N GLY A 176 7.95 -8.85 0.92
CA GLY A 176 7.96 -9.78 -0.21
C GLY A 176 9.22 -9.66 -1.06
N ALA A 177 9.72 -8.45 -1.29
CA ALA A 177 10.98 -8.24 -2.02
C ALA A 177 12.19 -8.75 -1.23
N TYR A 178 12.25 -8.51 0.07
CA TYR A 178 13.31 -9.07 0.92
C TYR A 178 13.28 -10.60 0.96
N ALA A 179 12.08 -11.18 1.07
CA ALA A 179 11.89 -12.62 1.02
C ALA A 179 12.42 -13.22 -0.29
N ASP A 180 12.05 -12.67 -1.45
CA ASP A 180 12.56 -13.15 -2.75
C ASP A 180 14.08 -12.95 -2.89
N ALA A 181 14.61 -11.80 -2.48
CA ALA A 181 16.05 -11.51 -2.51
C ALA A 181 16.88 -12.48 -1.64
N GLU A 182 16.30 -12.97 -0.54
CA GLU A 182 16.92 -13.96 0.35
C GLU A 182 16.50 -15.41 0.05
N GLY A 183 15.90 -15.66 -1.14
CA GLY A 183 15.64 -17.00 -1.65
C GLY A 183 14.41 -17.70 -1.05
N PHE A 184 13.51 -16.98 -0.39
CA PHE A 184 12.21 -17.51 -0.02
C PHE A 184 11.27 -17.51 -1.23
N THR A 185 10.35 -18.47 -1.27
CA THR A 185 9.30 -18.47 -2.30
C THR A 185 8.13 -17.61 -1.87
N VAL A 186 7.94 -16.45 -2.51
CA VAL A 186 6.73 -15.64 -2.31
C VAL A 186 5.64 -16.10 -3.26
N SER A 187 4.59 -16.73 -2.73
CA SER A 187 3.51 -17.30 -3.55
C SER A 187 2.38 -16.30 -3.83
N ARG A 188 2.16 -15.32 -2.94
CA ARG A 188 1.04 -14.37 -3.09
C ARG A 188 1.19 -13.12 -2.23
N ILE A 189 0.88 -11.96 -2.79
CA ILE A 189 0.75 -10.69 -2.06
C ILE A 189 -0.59 -10.08 -2.42
N ILE A 190 -1.49 -9.87 -1.44
CA ILE A 190 -2.73 -9.12 -1.67
C ILE A 190 -2.81 -7.98 -0.67
N ASN A 191 -2.87 -6.77 -1.19
CA ASN A 191 -2.71 -5.54 -0.42
C ASN A 191 -3.89 -4.60 -0.63
N PHE A 192 -4.30 -3.90 0.43
CA PHE A 192 -5.48 -3.03 0.44
C PHE A 192 -5.08 -1.57 0.68
N GLY A 193 -5.55 -0.65 -0.16
CA GLY A 193 -5.24 0.78 0.01
C GLY A 193 -3.74 1.08 -0.01
N GLN A 194 -2.96 0.31 -0.77
CA GLN A 194 -1.49 0.40 -0.77
C GLN A 194 -1.03 1.71 -1.42
N PRO A 195 -0.23 2.56 -0.74
CA PRO A 195 0.44 3.69 -1.40
C PRO A 195 1.57 3.19 -2.32
N LYS A 196 2.09 4.07 -3.18
CA LYS A 196 3.25 3.77 -4.03
C LYS A 196 4.50 3.68 -3.17
N VAL A 197 5.34 2.68 -3.45
CA VAL A 197 6.46 2.29 -2.57
C VAL A 197 7.82 2.70 -3.12
N THR A 198 7.98 2.68 -4.45
CA THR A 198 9.28 2.81 -5.12
C THR A 198 9.11 3.48 -6.48
N SER A 199 10.22 3.90 -7.08
CA SER A 199 10.30 4.34 -8.47
C SER A 199 10.87 3.27 -9.42
N GLU A 200 11.32 2.15 -8.85
CA GLU A 200 12.03 1.08 -9.54
C GLU A 200 11.26 -0.24 -9.48
N GLU A 201 11.67 -1.20 -10.30
CA GLU A 201 11.21 -2.57 -10.13
C GLU A 201 11.95 -3.22 -8.94
N LEU A 202 11.19 -3.85 -8.04
CA LEU A 202 11.73 -4.52 -6.85
C LEU A 202 12.24 -5.94 -7.16
N SER A 203 11.44 -6.69 -7.92
CA SER A 203 11.78 -8.01 -8.43
C SER A 203 10.77 -8.42 -9.51
N PRO A 204 11.21 -9.12 -10.58
CA PRO A 204 10.34 -9.48 -11.69
C PRO A 204 9.35 -10.58 -11.28
N LYS A 205 9.65 -11.32 -10.22
CA LYS A 205 8.81 -12.39 -9.68
C LYS A 205 7.66 -11.89 -8.84
N LEU A 206 7.73 -10.65 -8.33
CA LEU A 206 6.70 -10.12 -7.44
C LEU A 206 5.46 -9.62 -8.19
N SER A 207 5.63 -9.01 -9.36
CA SER A 207 4.49 -8.46 -10.12
C SER A 207 3.41 -9.51 -10.42
N PRO A 208 3.75 -10.74 -10.87
CA PRO A 208 2.76 -11.79 -11.14
C PRO A 208 2.01 -12.30 -9.91
N VAL A 209 2.62 -12.24 -8.73
CA VAL A 209 2.02 -12.75 -7.47
C VAL A 209 1.36 -11.66 -6.64
N THR A 210 1.48 -10.38 -7.05
CA THR A 210 0.93 -9.23 -6.33
C THR A 210 -0.43 -8.85 -6.89
N THR A 211 -1.38 -8.51 -6.02
CA THR A 211 -2.66 -7.88 -6.42
C THR A 211 -2.97 -6.75 -5.45
N ARG A 212 -3.21 -5.55 -5.99
CA ARG A 212 -3.61 -4.39 -5.20
C ARG A 212 -5.12 -4.22 -5.29
N VAL A 213 -5.77 -4.07 -4.15
CA VAL A 213 -7.20 -3.84 -4.02
C VAL A 213 -7.43 -2.42 -3.53
N ILE A 214 -8.28 -1.68 -4.22
CA ILE A 214 -8.52 -0.25 -4.00
C ILE A 214 -10.02 0.04 -3.98
N ASN A 215 -10.52 0.82 -3.03
CA ASN A 215 -11.85 1.41 -3.14
C ASN A 215 -11.79 2.62 -4.08
N ASN A 216 -12.77 2.77 -4.98
CA ASN A 216 -12.74 3.77 -6.06
C ASN A 216 -12.48 5.23 -5.59
N LEU A 217 -12.86 5.56 -4.35
CA LEU A 217 -12.74 6.90 -3.78
C LEU A 217 -11.66 7.01 -2.69
N ASP A 218 -10.84 5.96 -2.53
CA ASP A 218 -9.69 5.98 -1.61
C ASP A 218 -8.51 6.77 -2.23
N PRO A 219 -8.06 7.87 -1.59
CA PRO A 219 -6.94 8.68 -2.09
C PRO A 219 -5.57 8.04 -1.87
N VAL A 220 -5.41 7.13 -0.91
CA VAL A 220 -4.09 6.71 -0.41
C VAL A 220 -3.26 5.98 -1.47
N PRO A 221 -3.84 5.10 -2.32
CA PRO A 221 -3.09 4.52 -3.44
C PRO A 221 -2.52 5.53 -4.43
N MET A 222 -3.00 6.76 -4.42
CA MET A 222 -2.46 7.81 -5.29
C MET A 222 -1.22 8.49 -4.71
N LEU A 223 -0.87 8.23 -3.44
CA LEU A 223 0.29 8.82 -2.78
C LEU A 223 1.58 7.99 -2.99
N PRO A 224 2.75 8.62 -3.16
CA PRO A 224 2.93 10.05 -3.42
C PRO A 224 2.28 10.48 -4.74
N PRO A 225 1.69 11.69 -4.82
CA PRO A 225 1.08 12.19 -6.03
C PRO A 225 2.09 12.27 -7.19
N PRO A 226 1.63 12.31 -8.44
CA PRO A 226 2.52 12.52 -9.58
C PRO A 226 3.20 13.90 -9.49
N GLY A 227 4.41 14.03 -10.05
CA GLY A 227 5.20 15.28 -10.03
C GLY A 227 6.53 15.20 -9.27
N PHE A 228 6.75 14.13 -8.50
CA PHE A 228 8.07 13.84 -7.92
C PHE A 228 8.98 13.14 -8.93
N ILE A 229 10.28 13.47 -8.88
CA ILE A 229 11.33 12.85 -9.69
C ILE A 229 12.36 12.18 -8.76
N PRO A 230 12.64 10.88 -8.93
CA PRO A 230 12.03 9.94 -9.88
C PRO A 230 10.57 9.62 -9.52
N GLN A 231 9.76 9.31 -10.54
CA GLN A 231 8.33 9.08 -10.37
C GLN A 231 8.06 7.75 -9.68
N TYR A 232 7.27 7.80 -8.61
CA TYR A 232 6.76 6.63 -7.91
C TYR A 232 5.82 5.80 -8.79
N ARG A 233 5.87 4.47 -8.65
CA ARG A 233 5.07 3.52 -9.42
C ARG A 233 4.50 2.43 -8.52
N HIS A 234 3.40 1.83 -8.97
CA HIS A 234 2.87 0.60 -8.37
C HIS A 234 3.41 -0.65 -9.04
N LEU A 235 3.26 -1.78 -8.35
CA LEU A 235 3.57 -3.12 -8.83
C LEU A 235 2.28 -3.96 -8.92
N GLY A 236 2.21 -4.82 -9.94
CA GLY A 236 1.15 -5.83 -10.11
C GLY A 236 -0.23 -5.29 -10.58
N PRO A 237 -1.15 -6.21 -10.91
CA PRO A 237 -2.54 -5.91 -11.22
C PRO A 237 -3.29 -5.15 -10.12
N GLU A 238 -4.38 -4.48 -10.53
CA GLU A 238 -5.24 -3.67 -9.66
C GLU A 238 -6.71 -4.11 -9.77
N VAL A 239 -7.36 -4.29 -8.63
CA VAL A 239 -8.80 -4.48 -8.48
C VAL A 239 -9.37 -3.22 -7.86
N ILE A 240 -10.21 -2.48 -8.59
CA ILE A 240 -10.91 -1.31 -8.07
C ILE A 240 -12.34 -1.70 -7.70
N LEU A 241 -12.64 -1.63 -6.42
CA LEU A 241 -13.96 -1.91 -5.85
C LEU A 241 -14.86 -0.68 -6.07
N ARG A 242 -16.02 -0.90 -6.67
CA ARG A 242 -17.12 0.07 -6.75
C ARG A 242 -18.29 -0.42 -5.88
N PRO A 243 -19.20 0.48 -5.46
CA PRO A 243 -20.41 0.09 -4.74
C PRO A 243 -21.21 -0.99 -5.49
N GLY A 244 -21.87 -1.87 -4.73
CA GLY A 244 -22.68 -2.94 -5.30
C GLY A 244 -21.83 -4.05 -5.93
N LYS A 245 -22.28 -4.57 -7.08
CA LYS A 245 -21.65 -5.72 -7.76
C LYS A 245 -20.41 -5.31 -8.56
N ASP A 246 -20.26 -4.02 -8.85
CA ASP A 246 -19.33 -3.51 -9.83
C ASP A 246 -17.88 -3.53 -9.34
N TYR A 247 -16.96 -3.92 -10.21
CA TYR A 247 -15.51 -3.78 -10.01
C TYR A 247 -14.80 -3.53 -11.34
N VAL A 248 -13.63 -2.91 -11.27
CA VAL A 248 -12.70 -2.79 -12.40
C VAL A 248 -11.49 -3.68 -12.15
N TYR A 249 -10.98 -4.32 -13.18
CA TYR A 249 -9.72 -5.06 -13.13
C TYR A 249 -8.75 -4.49 -14.16
N LEU A 250 -7.53 -4.15 -13.72
CA LEU A 250 -6.47 -3.63 -14.58
C LEU A 250 -5.26 -4.58 -14.51
N HIS A 251 -4.93 -5.23 -15.63
CA HIS A 251 -3.90 -6.27 -15.73
C HIS A 251 -2.48 -5.79 -15.44
N THR A 252 -2.16 -4.58 -15.86
CA THR A 252 -0.88 -3.92 -15.58
C THR A 252 -1.19 -2.61 -14.89
N HIS A 253 -0.30 -2.10 -14.03
CA HIS A 253 -0.37 -0.69 -13.64
C HIS A 253 0.30 0.15 -14.71
N ASP A 254 -0.45 1.00 -15.41
CA ASP A 254 0.14 2.01 -16.29
C ASP A 254 0.28 3.30 -15.48
N ALA A 255 1.52 3.63 -15.13
CA ALA A 255 1.88 4.77 -14.28
C ALA A 255 1.50 6.13 -14.90
N ASN A 256 1.13 6.15 -16.19
CA ASN A 256 0.68 7.35 -16.92
C ASN A 256 -0.85 7.47 -16.99
N ARG A 257 -1.61 6.60 -16.31
CA ARG A 257 -3.09 6.55 -16.37
C ARG A 257 -3.81 7.73 -15.76
N VAL A 258 -3.21 8.40 -14.78
CA VAL A 258 -3.83 9.55 -14.12
C VAL A 258 -2.95 10.75 -14.41
N SER A 259 -3.44 11.69 -15.20
CA SER A 259 -2.74 12.97 -15.36
C SER A 259 -2.73 13.70 -14.02
N ILE A 260 -1.74 14.58 -13.83
CA ILE A 260 -1.67 15.44 -12.64
C ILE A 260 -3.00 16.20 -12.48
N ASP A 261 -3.58 16.68 -13.58
CA ASP A 261 -4.83 17.45 -13.56
C ASP A 261 -6.05 16.60 -13.21
N ASP A 262 -6.13 15.35 -13.68
CA ASP A 262 -7.18 14.42 -13.30
C ASP A 262 -7.09 14.06 -11.81
N PHE A 263 -5.88 13.85 -11.29
CA PHE A 263 -5.66 13.66 -9.85
C PHE A 263 -6.22 14.83 -9.05
N TRP A 264 -5.91 16.08 -9.43
CA TRP A 264 -6.39 17.26 -8.71
C TRP A 264 -7.90 17.49 -8.82
N ARG A 265 -8.51 17.15 -9.96
CA ARG A 265 -9.97 17.23 -10.12
C ARG A 265 -10.71 16.22 -9.25
N GLU A 266 -10.26 14.96 -9.29
CA GLU A 266 -10.84 13.87 -8.50
C GLU A 266 -10.53 14.03 -7.00
N PHE A 267 -9.48 14.78 -6.64
CA PHE A 267 -9.10 15.02 -5.24
C PHE A 267 -10.25 15.56 -4.38
N SER A 268 -11.11 16.42 -4.96
CA SER A 268 -12.28 16.96 -4.28
C SER A 268 -13.37 15.92 -3.94
N HIS A 269 -13.32 14.74 -4.57
CA HIS A 269 -14.26 13.64 -4.38
C HIS A 269 -13.69 12.48 -3.54
N PHE A 270 -12.41 12.54 -3.18
CA PHE A 270 -11.80 11.51 -2.34
C PHE A 270 -12.34 11.54 -0.92
N SER A 271 -12.45 10.35 -0.33
CA SER A 271 -12.94 10.18 1.02
C SER A 271 -12.02 9.28 1.81
N PHE A 272 -11.38 9.83 2.84
CA PHE A 272 -10.57 9.03 3.77
C PHE A 272 -11.40 7.99 4.54
N LYS A 273 -12.72 8.11 4.55
CA LYS A 273 -13.61 7.05 5.03
C LYS A 273 -13.42 5.78 4.20
N GLU A 274 -13.35 5.91 2.87
CA GLU A 274 -13.19 4.79 1.92
C GLU A 274 -11.83 4.10 2.04
N HIS A 275 -10.86 4.74 2.71
CA HIS A 275 -9.59 4.13 3.10
C HIS A 275 -9.69 3.22 4.33
N ARG A 276 -10.85 3.10 4.99
CA ARG A 276 -10.97 2.20 6.16
C ARG A 276 -11.02 0.75 5.69
N ILE A 277 -10.20 -0.11 6.27
CA ILE A 277 -10.20 -1.56 5.95
C ILE A 277 -11.59 -2.21 6.11
N SER A 278 -12.45 -1.69 6.99
CA SER A 278 -13.84 -2.14 7.12
C SER A 278 -14.67 -1.95 5.84
N ASP A 279 -14.41 -0.87 5.10
CA ASP A 279 -15.18 -0.50 3.91
C ASP A 279 -14.71 -1.34 2.71
N TYR A 280 -13.42 -1.66 2.66
CA TYR A 280 -12.85 -2.69 1.78
C TYR A 280 -13.52 -4.05 1.99
N ILE A 281 -13.56 -4.53 3.25
CA ILE A 281 -14.18 -5.81 3.60
C ILE A 281 -15.66 -5.81 3.22
N SER A 282 -16.39 -4.74 3.55
CA SER A 282 -17.81 -4.62 3.24
C SER A 282 -18.08 -4.73 1.74
N ASN A 283 -17.26 -4.10 0.90
CA ASN A 283 -17.36 -4.20 -0.55
C ASN A 283 -17.06 -5.63 -1.07
N VAL A 284 -16.03 -6.28 -0.53
CA VAL A 284 -15.66 -7.66 -0.91
C VAL A 284 -16.75 -8.65 -0.51
N GLU A 285 -17.24 -8.57 0.74
CA GLU A 285 -18.30 -9.45 1.25
C GLU A 285 -19.62 -9.26 0.51
N TYR A 286 -19.97 -8.01 0.15
CA TYR A 286 -21.14 -7.74 -0.67
C TYR A 286 -21.06 -8.48 -2.01
N LYS A 287 -19.89 -8.46 -2.66
CA LYS A 287 -19.64 -9.12 -3.95
C LYS A 287 -19.70 -10.64 -3.85
N ILE A 288 -19.17 -11.22 -2.76
CA ILE A 288 -19.31 -12.65 -2.48
C ILE A 288 -20.79 -13.04 -2.35
N LYS A 289 -21.58 -12.24 -1.62
CA LYS A 289 -22.97 -12.56 -1.31
C LYS A 289 -23.93 -12.31 -2.48
N ASN A 290 -23.72 -11.26 -3.25
CA ASN A 290 -24.69 -10.75 -4.23
C ASN A 290 -24.26 -10.96 -5.69
N GLY A 291 -23.08 -11.53 -5.91
CA GLY A 291 -22.46 -11.69 -7.22
C GLY A 291 -21.66 -10.45 -7.65
N THR A 292 -21.00 -10.57 -8.80
CA THR A 292 -20.00 -9.61 -9.26
C THR A 292 -20.23 -9.22 -10.71
N GLN A 293 -19.88 -7.98 -11.04
CA GLN A 293 -19.94 -7.46 -12.41
C GLN A 293 -18.67 -6.68 -12.69
N GLN A 294 -17.87 -7.14 -13.66
CA GLN A 294 -16.74 -6.35 -14.11
C GLN A 294 -17.26 -5.24 -15.02
N VAL A 295 -16.77 -4.02 -14.80
CA VAL A 295 -17.08 -2.84 -15.62
C VAL A 295 -15.78 -2.21 -16.15
N PRO A 296 -15.82 -1.49 -17.29
CA PRO A 296 -14.66 -0.74 -17.76
C PRO A 296 -14.29 0.38 -16.78
N TYR A 297 -13.04 0.83 -16.83
CA TYR A 297 -12.57 1.93 -15.99
C TYR A 297 -13.28 3.24 -16.35
N LEU A 298 -13.30 3.58 -17.64
CA LEU A 298 -14.10 4.66 -18.21
C LEU A 298 -15.43 4.07 -18.68
N GLY A 299 -16.50 4.32 -17.94
CA GLY A 299 -17.86 3.88 -18.24
C GLY A 299 -18.86 4.89 -17.74
#